data_AF-A0ABD0MXL6-F1
#
_entry.id   AF-A0ABD0MXL6-F1
#
_cell.length_a   1.000
_cell.length_b   1.000
_cell.length_c   1.000
_cell.angle_alpha   90.00
_cell.angle_beta   90.00
_cell.angle_gamma   90.00
#
_symmetry.space_group_name_H-M   'P 1'
#
loop_
_entity.id
_entity.type
_entity.pdbx_description
1 polymer ?
#
loop_
_entity_poly.entity_id
_entity_poly.type
_entity_poly.pdbx_seq_one_letter_code
_entity_poly.pdbx_strand_id
1 'polypeptide(L)' 'CDIYGEGVTSWSYRWYKEGPTRVFSDRQEHTFSSVTESDAGKYSCRGSETGGSRWSQMSDAVTLTVS' A
#
# COMPACT_ATOMS: atom_id res chain seq x y z
N CYS A 1 0.41 -3.38 6.00
CA CYS A 1 1.10 -2.06 5.99
C CYS A 1 0.69 -1.35 7.25
N ASP A 2 1.65 -0.92 8.04
CA ASP A 2 1.38 -0.27 9.32
C ASP A 2 1.83 1.18 9.28
N ILE A 3 0.98 2.06 9.80
CA ILE A 3 1.16 3.50 9.75
C ILE A 3 1.03 4.04 11.16
N TYR A 4 2.12 4.61 11.65
CA TYR A 4 2.16 5.27 12.95
C TYR A 4 2.14 6.78 12.72
N GLY A 5 1.04 7.43 13.11
CA GLY A 5 0.91 8.88 13.03
C GLY A 5 0.17 9.41 14.24
N GLU A 6 0.78 10.34 14.97
CA GLU A 6 0.15 10.95 16.14
C GLU A 6 -1.10 11.74 15.73
N GLY A 7 -2.15 11.60 16.54
CA GLY A 7 -3.42 12.29 16.34
C GLY A 7 -4.27 11.78 15.16
N VAL A 8 -3.90 10.69 14.49
CA VAL A 8 -4.80 10.00 13.55
C VAL A 8 -5.30 8.71 14.19
N THR A 9 -6.62 8.59 14.33
CA THR A 9 -7.26 7.40 14.92
C THR A 9 -7.69 6.37 13.87
N SER A 10 -7.84 6.79 12.61
CA SER A 10 -8.27 5.94 11.50
C SER A 10 -7.56 6.28 10.20
N TRP A 11 -7.04 5.24 9.55
CA TRP A 11 -6.37 5.32 8.26
C TRP A 11 -7.13 4.51 7.21
N SER A 12 -7.28 5.10 6.03
CA SER A 12 -7.58 4.37 4.80
C SER A 12 -6.26 4.05 4.10
N TYR A 13 -6.11 2.82 3.63
CA TYR A 13 -4.86 2.32 3.05
C TYR A 13 -4.92 2.30 1.53
N ARG A 14 -3.78 2.52 0.89
CA ARG A 14 -3.60 2.26 -0.54
C ARG A 14 -2.25 1.63 -0.81
N TRP A 15 -2.29 0.52 -1.53
CA TRP A 15 -1.13 -0.11 -2.13
C TRP A 15 -1.01 0.33 -3.58
N TYR A 16 0.23 0.46 -4.02
CA TYR A 16 0.62 0.91 -5.34
C TYR A 16 1.57 -0.10 -5.95
N LYS A 17 1.37 -0.45 -7.22
CA LYS A 17 2.24 -1.37 -7.95
C LYS A 17 2.94 -0.63 -9.09
N GLU A 18 4.27 -0.75 -9.20
CA GLU A 18 5.08 -0.04 -10.21
C GLU A 18 4.97 1.50 -10.15
N GLY A 19 4.88 2.03 -8.93
CA GLY A 19 4.88 3.47 -8.68
C GLY A 19 3.51 4.05 -8.25
N PRO A 20 3.47 5.35 -7.91
CA PRO A 20 2.39 5.95 -7.11
C PRO A 20 1.07 6.20 -7.84
N THR A 21 1.00 5.95 -9.15
CA THR A 21 -0.20 6.22 -9.97
C THR A 21 -1.10 5.00 -10.10
N ARG A 22 -0.55 3.78 -10.00
CA ARG A 22 -1.29 2.53 -10.19
C ARG A 22 -1.69 1.94 -8.85
N VAL A 23 -2.91 2.24 -8.42
CA VAL A 23 -3.50 1.65 -7.21
C VAL A 23 -3.70 0.15 -7.45
N PHE A 24 -3.17 -0.66 -6.54
CA PHE A 24 -3.25 -2.11 -6.56
C PHE A 24 -4.28 -2.65 -5.55
N SER A 25 -4.34 -2.08 -4.35
CA SER A 25 -5.29 -2.48 -3.32
C SER A 25 -5.58 -1.32 -2.36
N ASP A 26 -6.71 -1.36 -1.69
CA ASP A 26 -7.19 -0.39 -0.70
C ASP A 26 -7.22 -0.95 0.74
N ARG A 27 -6.71 -2.18 0.93
CA ARG A 27 -6.69 -2.88 2.21
C ARG A 27 -5.38 -2.62 2.95
N GLN A 28 -5.41 -2.68 4.28
CA GLN A 28 -4.19 -2.64 5.10
C GLN A 28 -3.24 -3.80 4.72
N GLU A 29 -3.82 -4.97 4.47
CA GLU A 29 -3.15 -6.18 4.06
C GLU A 29 -3.77 -6.73 2.78
N HIS A 30 -2.92 -7.13 1.85
CA HIS A 30 -3.33 -7.81 0.63
C HIS A 30 -2.70 -9.20 0.60
N THR A 31 -3.55 -10.23 0.51
CA THR A 31 -3.11 -11.62 0.41
C THR A 31 -3.39 -12.12 -0.99
N PHE A 32 -2.34 -12.58 -1.68
CA PHE A 32 -2.48 -13.27 -2.95
C PHE A 32 -2.95 -14.70 -2.69
N SER A 33 -4.07 -15.11 -3.30
CA SER A 33 -4.52 -16.51 -3.26
C SER A 33 -3.70 -17.41 -4.19
N SER A 34 -3.18 -16.83 -5.27
CA SER A 34 -2.24 -17.42 -6.21
C SER A 34 -1.36 -16.30 -6.77
N VAL A 35 -0.12 -16.62 -7.11
CA VAL A 35 0.85 -15.66 -7.64
C VAL A 35 1.29 -16.10 -9.03
N THR A 36 1.29 -15.17 -9.98
CA THR A 36 1.73 -15.36 -11.37
C THR A 36 2.85 -14.37 -11.71
N GLU A 37 3.57 -14.58 -12.80
CA GLU A 37 4.57 -13.62 -13.31
C GLU A 37 4.04 -12.18 -13.42
N SER A 38 2.75 -12.02 -13.73
CA SER A 38 2.12 -10.70 -13.82
C SER A 38 1.97 -9.99 -12.47
N ASP A 39 2.07 -10.73 -11.36
CA ASP A 39 2.07 -10.22 -9.99
C ASP A 39 3.46 -9.76 -9.56
N ALA A 40 4.54 -10.17 -10.24
CA ALA A 40 5.88 -9.63 -9.97
C ALA A 40 5.90 -8.10 -10.09
N GLY A 41 6.69 -7.44 -9.24
CA GLY A 41 6.84 -5.99 -9.29
C GLY A 41 7.14 -5.34 -7.95
N LYS A 42 7.21 -4.00 -7.96
CA LYS A 42 7.46 -3.18 -6.77
C LYS A 42 6.17 -2.67 -6.17
N TYR A 43 6.01 -2.86 -4.86
CA TYR A 43 4.82 -2.51 -4.10
C TYR A 43 5.15 -1.51 -3.00
N SER A 44 4.39 -0.42 -2.94
CA SER A 44 4.50 0.60 -1.89
C SER A 44 3.13 0.90 -1.30
N CYS A 45 3.09 1.32 -0.04
CA CYS A 45 1.88 1.65 0.68
C CYS A 45 1.85 3.14 1.05
N ARG A 46 0.65 3.73 1.09
CA ARG A 46 0.38 5.02 1.71
C ARG A 46 -0.96 5.01 2.43
N GLY A 47 -1.05 5.76 3.53
CA GLY A 47 -2.29 6.01 4.25
C GLY A 47 -2.82 7.41 4.03
N SER A 48 -4.15 7.51 4.07
CA SER A 48 -4.89 8.78 4.18
C SER A 48 -5.76 8.74 5.42
N GLU A 49 -5.79 9.83 6.18
CA GLU A 49 -6.70 9.96 7.32
C GLU A 49 -8.15 9.88 6.86
N THR A 50 -8.94 9.01 7.49
CA THR A 50 -10.34 8.83 7.13
C THR A 50 -11.14 10.07 7.54
N GLY A 51 -11.75 10.75 6.55
CA GLY A 51 -12.54 11.97 6.80
C GLY A 51 -11.70 13.23 7.10
N GLY A 52 -10.37 13.12 7.00
CA GLY A 52 -9.44 14.24 7.20
C GLY A 52 -8.68 14.60 5.92
N SER A 53 -7.63 15.40 6.10
CA SER A 53 -6.77 15.88 4.99
C SER A 53 -5.32 15.42 5.12
N ARG A 54 -4.98 14.68 6.18
CA ARG A 54 -3.62 14.20 6.44
C ARG A 54 -3.31 12.95 5.63
N TRP A 55 -2.04 12.84 5.25
CA TRP A 55 -1.49 11.70 4.53
C TRP A 55 -0.21 11.24 5.21
N SER A 56 0.04 9.93 5.20
CA SER A 56 1.35 9.41 5.55
C SER A 56 2.37 9.72 4.44
N GLN A 57 3.65 9.55 4.77
CA GLN A 57 4.67 9.34 3.75
C GLN A 57 4.42 8.02 3.01
N MET A 58 4.90 7.92 1.78
CA MET A 58 4.94 6.65 1.05
C MET A 58 5.93 5.72 1.74
N SER A 59 5.60 4.44 1.86
CA SER A 59 6.53 3.43 2.36
C SER A 59 7.67 3.20 1.37
N ASP A 60 8.76 2.63 1.87
CA ASP A 60 9.73 1.97 0.99
C ASP A 60 9.03 0.87 0.16
N ALA A 61 9.57 0.65 -1.04
CA ALA A 61 9.02 -0.35 -1.96
C ALA A 61 9.54 -1.75 -1.60
N VAL A 62 8.64 -2.72 -1.51
CA VAL A 62 8.97 -4.15 -1.45
C VAL A 62 8.88 -4.75 -2.85
N THR A 63 9.82 -5.62 -3.21
CA THR A 63 9.83 -6.27 -4.53
C THR A 63 9.28 -7.68 -4.40
N LEU A 64 8.24 -8.00 -5.15
CA LEU A 64 7.74 -9.35 -5.34
C LEU A 64 8.39 -9.94 -6.60
N THR A 65 9.09 -11.05 -6.44
CA THR A 65 9.66 -11.84 -7.54
C THR A 65 8.96 -13.19 -7.63
N VAL A 66 8.71 -13.65 -8.84
CA VAL A 66 8.08 -14.93 -9.15
C VAL A 66 9.05 -15.72 -10.03
N SER A 67 9.14 -17.04 -9.83
CA SER A 67 10.08 -17.93 -10.53
C SER A 67 9.52 -19.34 -10.65
#